data_AF-A0A7C0UD35-F1
#
_entry.id   AF-A0A7C0UD35-F1
#
_cell.length_a   1.000
_cell.length_b   1.000
_cell.length_c   1.000
_cell.angle_alpha   90.00
_cell.angle_beta   90.00
_cell.angle_gamma   90.00
#
_symmetry.space_group_name_H-M   'P 1'
#
loop_
_entity.id
_entity.type
_entity.pdbx_description
1 polymer ?
#
loop_
_entity_poly.entity_id
_entity_poly.type
_entity_poly.pdbx_seq_one_letter_code
_entity_poly.pdbx_strand_id
1 'polypeptide(L)'
;MSHLHLDPGIYLNVFPIEVSKEPIPFMRADRASFQDLHPLRKRLKEEGKKAWVYADEQVVYGYGLDVSTLKMEGFKVVSLRLVETPRLTSRLIVEGLVNELRAEGYEALPRKGRWQVYHPGQFTAVAGGRIHVHRGYDLRGSFWRDTVTAQLTFGLNVDIIWVLRDTANQPLNMRRIRQKYGYDAIIAIAQIQGEYLPSRRINTEVARQRFHEHILPFVQSHSKFELPCGGQARLLSQPVRVILGGEEQ
;
A
#
# COMPACT_ATOMS: atom_id res chain seq x y z
N MET A 1 -20.85 -2.17 -12.83
CA MET A 1 -19.55 -1.48 -12.82
C MET A 1 -19.06 -1.40 -14.25
N SER A 2 -18.70 -0.22 -14.74
CA SER A 2 -18.15 -0.08 -16.10
C SER A 2 -16.79 -0.78 -16.17
N HIS A 3 -16.64 -1.72 -17.10
CA HIS A 3 -15.35 -2.33 -17.37
C HIS A 3 -14.42 -1.23 -17.92
N LEU A 4 -13.32 -0.94 -17.21
CA LEU A 4 -12.28 -0.05 -17.72
C LEU A 4 -11.68 -0.70 -18.97
N HIS A 5 -11.86 -0.07 -20.11
CA HIS A 5 -11.21 -0.50 -21.34
C HIS A 5 -9.80 0.10 -21.37
N LEU A 6 -8.77 -0.77 -21.43
CA LEU A 6 -7.38 -0.37 -21.62
C LEU A 6 -7.00 -0.63 -23.07
N ASP A 7 -6.29 0.32 -23.66
CA ASP A 7 -5.70 0.14 -24.98
C ASP A 7 -4.71 -1.05 -24.97
N PRO A 8 -4.40 -1.67 -26.12
CA PRO A 8 -3.36 -2.68 -26.20
C PRO A 8 -1.99 -2.13 -25.76
N GLY A 9 -1.33 -2.79 -24.81
CA GLY A 9 -0.01 -2.36 -24.33
C GLY A 9 0.48 -3.10 -23.09
N ILE A 10 1.70 -2.75 -22.67
CA ILE A 10 2.28 -3.22 -21.41
C ILE A 10 1.93 -2.21 -20.32
N TYR A 11 1.39 -2.68 -19.21
CA TYR A 11 0.99 -1.85 -18.07
C TYR A 11 1.69 -2.32 -16.81
N LEU A 12 2.07 -1.35 -15.97
CA LEU A 12 2.55 -1.62 -14.62
C LEU A 12 1.37 -1.56 -13.65
N ASN A 13 1.45 -2.30 -12.54
CA ASN A 13 0.50 -2.20 -11.43
C ASN A 13 0.72 -0.90 -10.61
N VAL A 14 1.00 0.22 -11.29
CA VAL A 14 1.25 1.53 -10.71
C VAL A 14 0.14 2.45 -11.17
N PHE A 15 -0.58 3.01 -10.21
CA PHE A 15 -1.75 3.84 -10.45
C PHE A 15 -1.43 5.27 -10.05
N PRO A 16 -1.54 6.26 -10.96
CA PRO A 16 -1.26 7.64 -10.62
C PRO A 16 -2.17 8.16 -9.51
N ILE A 17 -1.64 9.05 -8.69
CA ILE A 17 -2.38 9.71 -7.62
C ILE A 17 -2.30 11.21 -7.79
N GLU A 18 -3.47 11.85 -7.71
CA GLU A 18 -3.58 13.28 -7.54
C GLU A 18 -3.68 13.63 -6.05
N VAL A 19 -2.90 14.63 -5.66
CA VAL A 19 -2.90 15.19 -4.31
C VAL A 19 -3.17 16.69 -4.38
N SER A 20 -3.57 17.28 -3.25
CA SER A 20 -3.75 18.73 -3.17
C SER A 20 -2.49 19.49 -3.56
N LYS A 21 -2.67 20.53 -4.38
CA LYS A 21 -1.62 21.50 -4.74
C LYS A 21 -1.49 22.62 -3.71
N GLU A 22 -2.50 22.78 -2.87
CA GLU A 22 -2.52 23.81 -1.84
C GLU A 22 -1.52 23.47 -0.72
N PRO A 23 -0.88 24.48 -0.12
CA PRO A 23 -0.05 24.28 1.06
C PRO A 23 -0.87 23.73 2.24
N ILE A 24 -0.30 22.76 2.96
CA ILE A 24 -0.91 22.13 4.14
C ILE A 24 -0.01 22.39 5.35
N PRO A 25 -0.56 22.64 6.55
CA PRO A 25 0.23 22.80 7.76
C PRO A 25 0.88 21.47 8.18
N PHE A 26 2.19 21.52 8.42
CA PHE A 26 2.97 20.46 9.03
C PHE A 26 3.75 21.00 10.24
N MET A 27 4.23 20.09 11.07
CA MET A 27 5.25 20.41 12.07
C MET A 27 6.62 19.98 11.54
N ARG A 28 7.66 20.77 11.80
CA ARG A 28 9.03 20.51 11.33
C ARG A 28 10.05 20.67 12.45
N ALA A 29 10.97 19.73 12.56
CA ALA A 29 12.16 19.81 13.40
C ALA A 29 13.41 19.40 12.62
N ASP A 30 14.58 19.74 13.16
CA ASP A 30 15.87 19.25 12.67
C ASP A 30 16.05 17.78 13.07
N ARG A 31 16.53 16.95 12.15
CA ARG A 31 16.83 15.54 12.43
C ARG A 31 17.93 15.37 13.48
N ALA A 32 18.86 16.30 13.60
CA ALA A 32 19.90 16.28 14.62
C ALA A 32 19.33 16.28 16.04
N SER A 33 18.21 16.97 16.27
CA SER A 33 17.50 16.99 17.57
C SER A 33 16.74 15.69 17.87
N PHE A 34 16.53 14.84 16.87
CA PHE A 34 15.69 13.65 16.95
C PHE A 34 16.34 12.49 16.21
N GLN A 35 17.51 12.01 16.63
CA GLN A 35 18.20 10.91 15.93
C GLN A 35 17.44 9.57 16.02
N ASP A 36 16.75 9.32 17.13
CA ASP A 36 15.83 8.19 17.28
C ASP A 36 14.39 8.68 17.45
N LEU A 37 13.50 8.26 16.55
CA LEU A 37 12.07 8.58 16.62
C LEU A 37 11.27 7.58 17.45
N HIS A 38 11.86 6.46 17.87
CA HIS A 38 11.15 5.42 18.60
C HIS A 38 10.57 5.91 19.94
N PRO A 39 11.32 6.63 20.80
CA PRO A 39 10.78 7.17 22.05
C PRO A 39 9.59 8.10 21.82
N LEU A 40 9.73 9.01 20.84
CA LEU A 40 8.69 9.97 20.49
C LEU A 40 7.41 9.25 20.00
N ARG A 41 7.55 8.28 19.08
CA ARG A 41 6.42 7.48 18.57
C ARG A 41 5.75 6.66 19.65
N LYS A 42 6.53 6.06 20.55
CA LYS A 42 6.02 5.27 21.67
C LYS A 42 5.18 6.14 22.60
N ARG A 43 5.70 7.30 23.02
CA ARG A 43 4.98 8.24 23.87
C ARG A 43 3.68 8.74 23.24
N LEU A 44 3.72 9.18 21.97
CA LEU A 44 2.51 9.62 21.25
C LEU A 44 1.43 8.54 21.25
N LYS A 45 1.83 7.27 21.06
CA LYS A 45 0.92 6.13 21.11
C LYS A 45 0.37 5.87 22.52
N GLU A 46 1.22 5.91 23.54
CA GLU A 46 0.83 5.69 24.94
C GLU A 46 -0.13 6.79 25.45
N GLU A 47 0.06 8.03 24.98
CA GLU A 47 -0.83 9.16 25.26
C GLU A 47 -2.09 9.18 24.39
N GLY A 48 -2.27 8.21 23.49
CA GLY A 48 -3.42 8.14 22.59
C GLY A 48 -3.50 9.26 21.56
N LYS A 49 -2.38 9.95 21.26
CA LYS A 49 -2.33 11.04 20.29
C LYS A 49 -2.42 10.51 18.86
N LYS A 50 -3.29 11.12 18.06
CA LYS A 50 -3.39 10.93 16.60
C LYS A 50 -2.39 11.85 15.90
N ALA A 51 -1.11 11.68 16.23
CA ALA A 51 0.01 12.39 15.63
C ALA A 51 1.13 11.41 15.27
N TRP A 52 1.78 11.67 14.14
CA TRP A 52 2.85 10.83 13.60
C TRP A 52 4.05 11.68 13.22
N VAL A 53 5.22 11.03 13.22
CA VAL A 53 6.48 11.65 12.83
C VAL A 53 7.22 10.81 11.79
N TYR A 54 7.76 11.50 10.79
CA TYR A 54 8.51 10.92 9.68
C TYR A 54 9.82 11.69 9.48
N ALA A 55 10.95 10.98 9.50
CA ALA A 55 12.24 11.55 9.18
C ALA A 55 12.50 11.43 7.68
N ASP A 56 12.92 12.54 7.06
CA ASP A 56 13.42 12.60 5.71
C ASP A 56 14.73 13.39 5.70
N GLU A 57 15.84 12.70 5.42
CA GLU A 57 17.18 13.28 5.42
C GLU A 57 17.47 14.08 6.71
N GLN A 58 17.61 15.40 6.61
CA GLN A 58 17.93 16.32 7.72
C GLN A 58 16.70 16.88 8.44
N VAL A 59 15.50 16.42 8.09
CA VAL A 59 14.25 16.98 8.60
C VAL A 59 13.39 15.90 9.23
N VAL A 60 12.69 16.25 10.31
CA VAL A 60 11.59 15.45 10.86
C VAL A 60 10.29 16.21 10.68
N TYR A 61 9.35 15.59 9.99
CA TYR A 61 8.00 16.09 9.80
C TYR A 61 7.06 15.46 10.81
N GLY A 62 6.20 16.29 11.40
CA GLY A 62 5.04 15.88 12.17
C GLY A 62 3.76 16.17 11.41
N TYR A 63 2.79 15.25 11.47
CA TYR A 63 1.46 15.39 10.89
C TYR A 63 0.42 14.61 11.72
N GLY A 64 -0.87 14.83 11.45
CA GLY A 64 -1.98 14.21 12.20
C GLY A 64 -2.87 15.24 12.89
N LEU A 65 -3.97 14.77 13.48
CA LEU A 65 -4.96 15.60 14.16
C LEU A 65 -4.38 16.29 15.41
N ASP A 66 -3.54 15.58 16.16
CA ASP A 66 -2.93 16.08 17.41
C ASP A 66 -1.52 16.64 17.20
N VAL A 67 -1.15 16.98 15.96
CA VAL A 67 0.24 17.35 15.61
C VAL A 67 0.75 18.59 16.35
N SER A 68 -0.15 19.49 16.76
CA SER A 68 0.20 20.70 17.52
C SER A 68 0.91 20.40 18.85
N THR A 69 0.71 19.21 19.42
CA THR A 69 1.39 18.76 20.64
C THR A 69 2.92 18.69 20.48
N LEU A 70 3.42 18.47 19.25
CA LEU A 70 4.86 18.44 18.96
C LEU A 70 5.55 19.79 19.16
N LYS A 71 4.80 20.88 19.33
CA LYS A 71 5.36 22.20 19.66
C LYS A 71 6.14 22.18 20.97
N MET A 72 5.69 21.40 21.95
CA MET A 72 6.38 21.23 23.24
C MET A 72 7.73 20.51 23.08
N GLU A 73 7.92 19.80 21.97
CA GLU A 73 9.15 19.09 21.60
C GLU A 73 10.08 19.96 20.74
N GLY A 74 9.75 21.23 20.51
CA GLY A 74 10.55 22.13 19.70
C GLY A 74 10.30 22.03 18.19
N PHE A 75 9.28 21.30 17.76
CA PHE A 75 8.82 21.38 16.36
C PHE A 75 8.19 22.75 16.09
N LYS A 76 8.39 23.24 14.86
CA LYS A 76 7.83 24.52 14.38
C LYS A 76 6.78 24.26 13.31
N VAL A 77 5.72 25.06 13.29
CA VAL A 77 4.72 25.01 12.22
C VAL A 77 5.36 25.48 10.92
N VAL A 78 5.11 24.74 9.85
CA VAL A 78 5.50 25.10 8.48
C VAL A 78 4.34 24.84 7.55
N SER A 79 4.25 25.60 6.46
CA SER A 79 3.28 25.36 5.39
C SER A 79 4.02 24.77 4.20
N LEU A 80 3.63 23.58 3.75
CA LEU A 80 4.33 22.85 2.68
C LEU A 80 3.35 22.37 1.63
N ARG A 81 3.76 22.40 0.37
CA ARG A 81 3.06 21.68 -0.70
C ARG A 81 3.56 20.24 -0.72
N LEU A 82 2.65 19.29 -0.94
CA LEU A 82 2.99 17.86 -0.97
C LEU A 82 4.04 17.52 -2.06
N VAL A 83 4.06 18.27 -3.16
CA VAL A 83 5.07 18.11 -4.23
C VAL A 83 6.49 18.50 -3.80
N GLU A 84 6.65 19.31 -2.75
CA GLU A 84 7.96 19.76 -2.25
C GLU A 84 8.62 18.70 -1.36
N THR A 85 7.86 17.73 -0.86
CA THR A 85 8.34 16.68 0.04
C THR A 85 7.93 15.28 -0.46
N PRO A 86 8.43 14.83 -1.63
CA PRO A 86 7.92 13.65 -2.33
C PRO A 86 7.93 12.37 -1.50
N ARG A 87 8.97 12.14 -0.69
CA ARG A 87 9.10 10.94 0.15
C ARG A 87 8.07 10.94 1.28
N LEU A 88 7.86 12.09 1.93
CA LEU A 88 6.79 12.27 2.90
C LEU A 88 5.42 12.05 2.23
N THR A 89 5.19 12.64 1.07
CA THR A 89 3.91 12.52 0.36
C THR A 89 3.60 11.07 -0.03
N SER A 90 4.56 10.32 -0.57
CA SER A 90 4.36 8.88 -0.83
C SER A 90 4.05 8.10 0.44
N ARG A 91 4.61 8.49 1.59
CA ARG A 91 4.27 7.87 2.88
C ARG A 91 2.83 8.20 3.30
N LEU A 92 2.44 9.47 3.23
CA LEU A 92 1.10 9.95 3.59
C LEU A 92 0.01 9.28 2.75
N ILE A 93 0.27 9.11 1.45
CA ILE A 93 -0.61 8.39 0.51
C ILE A 93 -0.90 6.98 1.02
N VAL A 94 0.15 6.19 1.29
CA VAL A 94 -0.05 4.79 1.70
C VAL A 94 -0.69 4.70 3.08
N GLU A 95 -0.31 5.59 4.00
CA GLU A 95 -0.93 5.64 5.33
C GLU A 95 -2.41 6.04 5.28
N GLY A 96 -2.79 6.99 4.42
CA GLY A 96 -4.19 7.39 4.21
C GLY A 96 -5.04 6.21 3.77
N LEU A 97 -4.63 5.52 2.70
CA LEU A 97 -5.33 4.34 2.19
C LEU A 97 -5.36 3.20 3.23
N VAL A 98 -4.26 2.94 3.94
CA VAL A 98 -4.23 1.90 4.98
C VAL A 98 -5.17 2.24 6.14
N ASN A 99 -5.33 3.51 6.50
CA ASN A 99 -6.26 3.92 7.55
C ASN A 99 -7.72 3.71 7.14
N GLU A 100 -8.06 4.01 5.89
CA GLU A 100 -9.38 3.71 5.31
C GLU A 100 -9.66 2.20 5.32
N LEU A 101 -8.73 1.40 4.80
CA LEU A 101 -8.87 -0.06 4.78
C LEU A 101 -9.02 -0.66 6.19
N ARG A 102 -8.34 -0.11 7.20
CA ARG A 102 -8.54 -0.52 8.59
C ARG A 102 -9.96 -0.24 9.08
N ALA A 103 -10.55 0.89 8.68
CA ALA A 103 -11.93 1.21 9.01
C ALA A 103 -12.91 0.22 8.35
N GLU A 104 -12.53 -0.35 7.21
CA GLU A 104 -13.26 -1.44 6.53
C GLU A 104 -12.97 -2.84 7.10
N GLY A 105 -12.16 -2.95 8.16
CA GLY A 105 -11.86 -4.22 8.82
C GLY A 105 -10.65 -4.97 8.28
N TYR A 106 -9.83 -4.38 7.39
CA TYR A 106 -8.57 -4.98 6.97
C TYR A 106 -7.54 -4.98 8.10
N GLU A 107 -6.79 -6.08 8.19
CA GLU A 107 -5.55 -6.13 8.97
C GLU A 107 -4.40 -5.59 8.11
N ALA A 108 -3.59 -4.70 8.68
CA ALA A 108 -2.48 -4.04 7.99
C ALA A 108 -1.14 -4.37 8.66
N LEU A 109 -0.27 -5.03 7.91
CA LEU A 109 1.05 -5.50 8.31
C LEU A 109 2.14 -4.57 7.72
N PRO A 110 2.81 -3.75 8.55
CA PRO A 110 3.87 -2.88 8.06
C PRO A 110 5.09 -3.69 7.59
N ARG A 111 5.65 -3.29 6.46
CA ARG A 111 6.94 -3.78 5.93
C ARG A 111 7.86 -2.59 5.66
N LYS A 112 9.13 -2.87 5.35
CA LYS A 112 10.11 -1.81 5.04
C LYS A 112 9.68 -1.04 3.79
N GLY A 113 9.11 0.15 3.98
CA GLY A 113 8.69 1.06 2.90
C GLY A 113 7.39 0.69 2.18
N ARG A 114 6.64 -0.30 2.67
CA ARG A 114 5.38 -0.78 2.06
C ARG A 114 4.45 -1.38 3.11
N TRP A 115 3.21 -1.65 2.75
CA TRP A 115 2.20 -2.23 3.63
C TRP A 115 1.51 -3.41 2.97
N GLN A 116 1.35 -4.50 3.72
CA GLN A 116 0.53 -5.63 3.31
C GLN A 116 -0.81 -5.55 4.02
N VAL A 117 -1.90 -5.61 3.28
CA VAL A 117 -3.27 -5.52 3.82
C VAL A 117 -4.08 -6.75 3.40
N TYR A 118 -4.91 -7.29 4.28
CA TYR A 118 -5.83 -8.38 3.94
C TYR A 118 -7.06 -8.34 4.87
N HIS A 119 -8.19 -8.87 4.41
CA HIS A 119 -9.40 -8.92 5.22
C HIS A 119 -9.46 -10.25 5.99
N PRO A 120 -9.34 -10.28 7.33
CA PRO A 120 -9.26 -11.51 8.11
C PRO A 120 -10.56 -12.34 8.02
N GLY A 121 -11.71 -11.70 7.85
CA GLY A 121 -13.01 -12.36 7.64
C GLY A 121 -13.24 -12.93 6.24
N GLN A 122 -12.34 -12.72 5.27
CA GLN A 122 -12.48 -13.19 3.89
C GLN A 122 -11.34 -14.15 3.54
N PHE A 123 -11.66 -15.44 3.44
CA PHE A 123 -10.68 -16.47 3.08
C PHE A 123 -11.33 -17.65 2.36
N THR A 124 -10.49 -18.43 1.68
CA THR A 124 -10.84 -19.76 1.21
C THR A 124 -10.11 -20.79 2.06
N ALA A 125 -10.85 -21.79 2.54
CA ALA A 125 -10.31 -22.82 3.43
C ALA A 125 -9.84 -24.05 2.64
N VAL A 126 -8.70 -24.63 3.02
CA VAL A 126 -8.17 -25.88 2.44
C VAL A 126 -7.68 -26.85 3.52
N ALA A 127 -7.29 -28.06 3.11
CA ALA A 127 -6.82 -29.13 3.99
C ALA A 127 -7.80 -29.47 5.13
N GLY A 128 -9.11 -29.51 4.79
CA GLY A 128 -10.20 -29.77 5.75
C GLY A 128 -10.45 -28.60 6.71
N GLY A 129 -10.30 -27.36 6.22
CA GLY A 129 -10.54 -26.16 7.03
C GLY A 129 -9.35 -25.72 7.90
N ARG A 130 -8.20 -26.40 7.81
CA ARG A 130 -7.05 -26.15 8.70
C ARG A 130 -6.09 -25.07 8.22
N ILE A 131 -6.26 -24.64 6.97
CA ILE A 131 -5.50 -23.56 6.37
C ILE A 131 -6.51 -22.57 5.78
N HIS A 132 -6.36 -21.30 6.17
CA HIS A 132 -7.08 -20.18 5.60
C HIS A 132 -6.16 -19.43 4.63
N VAL A 133 -6.61 -19.29 3.39
CA VAL A 133 -5.93 -18.57 2.32
C VAL A 133 -6.62 -17.23 2.16
N HIS A 134 -6.02 -16.16 2.67
CA HIS A 134 -6.55 -14.81 2.60
C HIS A 134 -5.96 -14.08 1.41
N ARG A 135 -6.81 -13.48 0.59
CA ARG A 135 -6.38 -12.53 -0.44
C ARG A 135 -6.08 -11.18 0.21
N GLY A 136 -4.99 -10.56 -0.22
CA GLY A 136 -4.61 -9.22 0.23
C GLY A 136 -3.90 -8.43 -0.87
N TYR A 137 -3.42 -7.25 -0.49
CA TYR A 137 -2.68 -6.35 -1.36
C TYR A 137 -1.37 -5.92 -0.71
N ASP A 138 -0.29 -5.83 -1.50
CA ASP A 138 0.94 -5.14 -1.15
C ASP A 138 0.91 -3.75 -1.76
N LEU A 139 1.00 -2.74 -0.89
CA LEU A 139 0.82 -1.33 -1.20
C LEU A 139 2.14 -0.59 -1.03
N ARG A 140 2.60 0.08 -2.07
CA ARG A 140 3.81 0.90 -2.03
C ARG A 140 3.60 2.23 -2.76
N GLY A 141 3.93 3.33 -2.08
CA GLY A 141 3.95 4.66 -2.69
C GLY A 141 5.24 4.86 -3.48
N SER A 142 5.11 5.48 -4.63
CA SER A 142 6.23 5.89 -5.48
C SER A 142 6.00 7.30 -6.03
N PHE A 143 7.06 7.90 -6.55
CA PHE A 143 7.01 9.16 -7.27
C PHE A 143 8.06 9.15 -8.38
N TRP A 144 7.79 9.85 -9.47
CA TRP A 144 8.71 10.02 -10.59
C TRP A 144 8.47 11.39 -11.23
N ARG A 145 9.44 11.86 -12.02
CA ARG A 145 9.22 13.01 -12.88
C ARG A 145 8.70 12.51 -14.22
N ASP A 146 7.52 12.96 -14.62
CA ASP A 146 6.99 12.73 -15.95
C ASP A 146 7.90 13.42 -16.97
N THR A 147 8.41 12.66 -17.95
CA THR A 147 9.36 13.16 -18.94
C THR A 147 8.70 14.10 -19.96
N VAL A 148 7.38 14.03 -20.15
CA VAL A 148 6.64 14.88 -21.08
C VAL A 148 6.30 16.22 -20.42
N THR A 149 5.76 16.18 -19.20
CA THR A 149 5.29 17.40 -18.51
C THR A 149 6.35 18.04 -17.61
N ALA A 150 7.47 17.35 -17.35
CA ALA A 150 8.47 17.68 -16.35
C ALA A 150 7.91 17.82 -14.91
N GLN A 151 6.65 17.44 -14.68
CA GLN A 151 6.00 17.51 -13.38
C GLN A 151 6.32 16.27 -12.54
N LEU A 152 6.33 16.47 -11.22
CA LEU A 152 6.43 15.36 -10.28
C LEU A 152 5.07 14.66 -10.22
N THR A 153 5.06 13.36 -10.49
CA THR A 153 3.89 12.49 -10.42
C THR A 153 4.04 11.54 -9.25
N PHE A 154 2.93 11.27 -8.55
CA PHE A 154 2.86 10.25 -7.50
C PHE A 154 2.13 9.03 -8.04
N GLY A 155 2.49 7.85 -7.55
CA GLY A 155 1.77 6.63 -7.86
C GLY A 155 1.68 5.68 -6.68
N LEU A 156 0.69 4.81 -6.74
CA LEU A 156 0.51 3.68 -5.84
C LEU A 156 0.73 2.40 -6.62
N ASN A 157 1.73 1.64 -6.19
CA ASN A 157 1.93 0.27 -6.61
C ASN A 157 0.96 -0.62 -5.82
N VAL A 158 0.15 -1.41 -6.52
CA VAL A 158 -0.83 -2.33 -5.94
C VAL A 158 -0.60 -3.73 -6.50
N ASP A 159 0.00 -4.61 -5.71
CA ASP A 159 0.19 -6.02 -6.07
C ASP A 159 -0.69 -6.92 -5.22
N ILE A 160 -1.09 -8.08 -5.75
CA ILE A 160 -1.82 -9.09 -4.98
C ILE A 160 -0.86 -9.90 -4.10
N ILE A 161 -1.28 -10.20 -2.89
CA ILE A 161 -0.60 -11.14 -1.99
C ILE A 161 -1.57 -12.16 -1.44
N TRP A 162 -1.00 -13.23 -0.89
CA TRP A 162 -1.75 -14.27 -0.21
C TRP A 162 -1.17 -14.49 1.18
N VAL A 163 -2.00 -14.31 2.20
CA VAL A 163 -1.63 -14.54 3.59
C VAL A 163 -2.19 -15.90 4.00
N LEU A 164 -1.31 -16.79 4.47
CA LEU A 164 -1.66 -18.14 4.89
C LEU A 164 -1.73 -18.19 6.41
N ARG A 165 -2.89 -18.57 6.95
CA ARG A 165 -3.14 -18.67 8.39
C ARG A 165 -3.67 -20.05 8.75
N ASP A 166 -3.49 -20.47 10.00
CA ASP A 166 -4.21 -21.62 10.56
C ASP A 166 -5.50 -21.19 11.27
N THR A 167 -6.21 -22.15 11.88
CA THR A 167 -7.46 -21.91 12.62
C THR A 167 -7.27 -21.07 13.89
N ALA A 168 -6.05 -20.93 14.39
CA ALA A 168 -5.69 -20.04 15.51
C ALA A 168 -5.15 -18.69 15.02
N ASN A 169 -5.34 -18.37 13.74
CA ASN A 169 -4.84 -17.18 13.05
C ASN A 169 -3.30 -17.02 13.07
N GLN A 170 -2.57 -18.12 13.27
CA GLN A 170 -1.11 -18.11 13.25
C GLN A 170 -0.60 -18.16 11.82
N PRO A 171 0.50 -17.44 11.50
CA PRO A 171 1.04 -17.42 10.16
C PRO A 171 1.64 -18.79 9.78
N LEU A 172 1.29 -19.26 8.59
CA LEU A 172 1.83 -20.47 7.99
C LEU A 172 2.80 -20.12 6.86
N ASN A 173 3.76 -21.01 6.64
CA ASN A 173 4.64 -20.96 5.47
C ASN A 173 4.52 -22.26 4.66
N MET A 174 4.88 -22.19 3.38
CA MET A 174 4.73 -23.32 2.46
C MET A 174 5.49 -24.57 2.91
N ARG A 175 6.65 -24.42 3.56
CA ARG A 175 7.43 -25.56 4.09
C ARG A 175 6.65 -26.31 5.17
N ARG A 176 6.09 -25.59 6.15
CA ARG A 176 5.27 -26.17 7.23
C ARG A 176 4.01 -26.80 6.68
N ILE A 177 3.37 -26.16 5.70
CA ILE A 177 2.17 -26.69 5.06
C ILE A 177 2.47 -28.02 4.37
N ARG A 178 3.52 -28.08 3.56
CA ARG A 178 3.94 -29.31 2.87
C ARG A 178 4.25 -30.44 3.85
N GLN A 179 4.96 -30.14 4.94
CA GLN A 179 5.32 -31.13 5.96
C GLN A 179 4.10 -31.69 6.71
N LYS A 180 3.12 -30.85 7.03
CA LYS A 180 1.99 -31.23 7.88
C LYS A 180 0.76 -31.72 7.11
N TYR A 181 0.51 -31.18 5.91
CA TYR A 181 -0.72 -31.39 5.15
C TYR A 181 -0.48 -31.99 3.76
N GLY A 182 0.78 -32.23 3.38
CA GLY A 182 1.15 -32.91 2.15
C GLY A 182 1.11 -32.01 0.90
N TYR A 183 1.33 -32.64 -0.26
CA TYR A 183 1.46 -31.96 -1.55
C TYR A 183 0.12 -31.45 -2.09
N ASP A 184 -0.98 -32.19 -1.90
CA ASP A 184 -2.30 -31.78 -2.37
C ASP A 184 -2.76 -30.46 -1.73
N ALA A 185 -2.38 -30.18 -0.47
CA ALA A 185 -2.65 -28.90 0.15
C ALA A 185 -1.93 -27.74 -0.55
N ILE A 186 -0.69 -27.96 -1.01
CA ILE A 186 0.08 -26.96 -1.78
C ILE A 186 -0.58 -26.71 -3.13
N ILE A 187 -1.02 -27.77 -3.83
CA ILE A 187 -1.74 -27.64 -5.10
C ILE A 187 -3.05 -26.87 -4.91
N ALA A 188 -3.83 -27.19 -3.87
CA ALA A 188 -5.08 -26.50 -3.58
C ALA A 188 -4.86 -25.01 -3.31
N ILE A 189 -3.81 -24.65 -2.55
CA ILE A 189 -3.42 -23.24 -2.33
C ILE A 189 -3.07 -22.58 -3.67
N ALA A 190 -2.21 -23.21 -4.47
CA ALA A 190 -1.80 -22.66 -5.76
C ALA A 190 -2.98 -22.48 -6.74
N GLN A 191 -3.99 -23.35 -6.68
CA GLN A 191 -5.23 -23.19 -7.43
C GLN A 191 -6.05 -21.98 -6.95
N ILE A 192 -6.18 -21.77 -5.64
CA ILE A 192 -6.83 -20.56 -5.07
C ILE A 192 -6.09 -19.29 -5.47
N GLN A 193 -4.76 -19.35 -5.49
CA GLN A 193 -3.92 -18.24 -5.91
C GLN A 193 -4.01 -17.96 -7.41
N GLY A 194 -4.65 -18.86 -8.18
CA GLY A 194 -4.75 -18.81 -9.63
C GLY A 194 -3.49 -19.28 -10.37
N GLU A 195 -2.47 -19.79 -9.67
CA GLU A 195 -1.22 -20.27 -10.27
C GLU A 195 -1.42 -21.58 -11.06
N TYR A 196 -2.34 -22.43 -10.59
CA TYR A 196 -2.75 -23.65 -11.28
C TYR A 196 -4.22 -23.63 -11.66
N LEU A 197 -4.51 -24.17 -12.84
CA LEU A 197 -5.88 -24.48 -13.28
C LEU A 197 -6.46 -25.67 -12.49
N PRO A 198 -7.78 -25.90 -12.52
CA PRO A 198 -8.39 -27.11 -11.96
C PRO A 198 -7.77 -28.41 -12.48
N SER A 199 -7.29 -28.40 -13.74
CA SER A 199 -6.56 -29.50 -14.38
C SER A 199 -5.11 -29.68 -13.88
N ARG A 200 -4.67 -28.91 -12.87
CA ARG A 200 -3.30 -28.86 -12.31
C ARG A 200 -2.22 -28.39 -13.28
N ARG A 201 -2.60 -27.82 -14.43
CA ARG A 201 -1.67 -27.15 -15.36
C ARG A 201 -1.37 -25.73 -14.89
N ILE A 202 -0.19 -25.22 -15.23
CA ILE A 202 0.20 -23.82 -14.98
C ILE A 202 -0.78 -22.89 -15.69
N ASN A 203 -1.24 -21.87 -14.99
CA ASN A 203 -2.07 -20.82 -15.57
C ASN A 203 -1.19 -19.72 -16.17
N THR A 204 -1.11 -19.66 -17.49
CA THR A 204 -0.32 -18.64 -18.19
C THR A 204 -0.96 -17.25 -18.16
N GLU A 205 -2.25 -17.16 -17.80
CA GLU A 205 -3.04 -15.91 -17.78
C GLU A 205 -3.19 -15.32 -16.38
N VAL A 206 -2.55 -15.91 -15.36
CA VAL A 206 -2.74 -15.55 -13.95
C VAL A 206 -2.48 -14.06 -13.69
N ALA A 207 -1.48 -13.47 -14.35
CA ALA A 207 -1.18 -12.04 -14.21
C ALA A 207 -2.32 -11.16 -14.72
N ARG A 208 -2.86 -11.47 -15.90
CA ARG A 208 -3.99 -10.75 -16.50
C ARG A 208 -5.26 -10.91 -15.64
N GLN A 209 -5.54 -12.13 -15.19
CA GLN A 209 -6.69 -12.40 -14.30
C GLN A 209 -6.57 -11.61 -12.99
N ARG A 210 -5.43 -11.66 -12.30
CA ARG A 210 -5.20 -10.88 -11.07
C ARG A 210 -5.40 -9.39 -11.28
N PHE A 211 -4.91 -8.86 -12.40
CA PHE A 211 -5.05 -7.46 -12.73
C PHE A 211 -6.53 -7.07 -12.90
N HIS A 212 -7.29 -7.79 -13.74
CA HIS A 212 -8.68 -7.45 -14.03
C HIS A 212 -9.67 -7.82 -12.92
N GLU A 213 -9.46 -8.93 -12.23
CA GLU A 213 -10.42 -9.48 -11.26
C GLU A 213 -10.17 -8.99 -9.84
N HIS A 214 -8.97 -8.48 -9.53
CA HIS A 214 -8.59 -8.11 -8.17
C HIS A 214 -8.02 -6.69 -8.07
N ILE A 215 -6.96 -6.37 -8.82
CA ILE A 215 -6.26 -5.09 -8.68
C ILE A 215 -7.13 -3.93 -9.17
N LEU A 216 -7.68 -4.01 -10.38
CA LEU A 216 -8.53 -2.96 -10.93
C LEU A 216 -9.79 -2.69 -10.07
N PRO A 217 -10.56 -3.71 -9.65
CA PRO A 217 -11.69 -3.49 -8.74
C PRO A 217 -11.28 -2.83 -7.42
N PHE A 218 -10.15 -3.23 -6.83
CA PHE A 218 -9.63 -2.61 -5.62
C PHE A 218 -9.30 -1.13 -5.83
N VAL A 219 -8.62 -0.78 -6.93
CA VAL A 219 -8.29 0.61 -7.26
C VAL A 219 -9.55 1.44 -7.48
N GLN A 220 -10.55 0.88 -8.16
CA GLN A 220 -11.81 1.56 -8.42
C GLN A 220 -12.63 1.80 -7.15
N SER A 221 -12.66 0.84 -6.22
CA SER A 221 -13.41 0.99 -4.97
C SER A 221 -12.77 1.98 -4.00
N HIS A 222 -11.44 2.18 -4.06
CA HIS A 222 -10.70 3.12 -3.21
C HIS A 222 -10.14 4.31 -4.01
N SER A 223 -10.96 4.83 -4.95
CA SER A 223 -10.54 5.91 -5.86
C SER A 223 -10.29 7.25 -5.16
N LYS A 224 -10.76 7.43 -3.92
CA LYS A 224 -10.58 8.64 -3.10
C LYS A 224 -10.43 8.26 -1.64
N PHE A 225 -9.50 8.91 -0.95
CA PHE A 225 -9.27 8.70 0.48
C PHE A 225 -8.61 9.91 1.14
N GLU A 226 -8.80 10.06 2.45
CA GLU A 226 -8.24 11.16 3.23
C GLU A 226 -6.77 10.91 3.60
N LEU A 227 -5.95 11.95 3.51
CA LEU A 227 -4.56 11.91 3.95
C LEU A 227 -4.47 12.23 5.46
N PRO A 228 -3.52 11.63 6.19
CA PRO A 228 -3.41 11.85 7.63
C PRO A 228 -2.96 13.27 8.01
N CYS A 229 -2.44 14.05 7.06
CA CYS A 229 -2.14 15.48 7.22
C CYS A 229 -3.36 16.39 6.96
N GLY A 230 -4.52 15.81 6.62
CA GLY A 230 -5.65 16.53 6.06
C GLY A 230 -5.57 16.64 4.54
N GLY A 231 -6.73 16.86 3.92
CA GLY A 231 -6.90 16.86 2.47
C GLY A 231 -7.12 15.46 1.90
N GLN A 232 -7.51 15.42 0.63
CA GLN A 232 -7.90 14.20 -0.07
C GLN A 232 -6.89 13.83 -1.16
N ALA A 233 -6.65 12.53 -1.34
CA ALA A 233 -5.97 11.98 -2.49
C ALA A 233 -6.97 11.30 -3.43
N ARG A 234 -6.73 11.39 -4.74
CA ARG A 234 -7.51 10.71 -5.76
C ARG A 234 -6.63 9.72 -6.51
N LEU A 235 -6.96 8.43 -6.40
CA LEU A 235 -6.31 7.34 -7.10
C LEU A 235 -6.95 7.14 -8.47
N LEU A 236 -6.15 7.27 -9.53
CA LEU A 236 -6.62 7.13 -10.91
C LEU A 236 -6.65 5.65 -11.30
N SER A 237 -7.73 5.22 -11.95
CA SER A 237 -7.94 3.82 -12.35
C SER A 237 -7.11 3.40 -13.55
N GLN A 238 -6.60 4.35 -14.33
CA GLN A 238 -5.72 4.06 -15.47
C GLN A 238 -4.29 3.79 -14.96
N PRO A 239 -3.77 2.56 -15.10
CA PRO A 239 -2.40 2.25 -14.73
C PRO A 239 -1.40 2.96 -15.64
N VAL A 240 -0.17 3.08 -15.15
CA VAL A 240 0.96 3.55 -15.95
C VAL A 240 1.24 2.56 -17.10
N ARG A 241 1.18 3.07 -18.33
CA ARG A 241 1.55 2.34 -19.55
C ARG A 241 3.05 2.44 -19.78
N VAL A 242 3.67 1.32 -20.13
CA VAL A 242 5.06 1.28 -20.60
C VAL A 242 5.05 1.51 -22.11
N ILE A 243 5.80 2.53 -22.53
CA ILE A 243 6.10 2.78 -23.94
C ILE A 243 7.54 2.33 -24.16
N LEU A 244 7.72 1.30 -24.98
CA LEU A 244 9.05 0.86 -25.38
C LEU A 244 9.58 1.85 -26.41
N GLY A 245 10.59 2.65 -26.04
CA GLY A 245 11.33 3.44 -27.01
C GLY A 245 12.18 2.50 -27.86
N GLY A 246 11.91 2.45 -29.17
CA GLY A 246 12.86 1.90 -30.12
C GLY A 246 14.01 2.88 -30.31
N GLU A 247 15.24 2.39 -30.48
CA GLU A 247 16.24 3.19 -31.18
C GLU A 247 15.69 3.42 -32.60
N GLU A 248 15.55 4.68 -33.01
CA GLU A 248 15.42 5.00 -34.43
C GLU A 248 16.69 4.45 -35.10
N GLN A 249 16.56 3.35 -35.83
CA GLN A 249 17.62 2.84 -36.72
C GLN A 249 17.70 3.70 -37.97
#